data_AF-A0A950CHH2-F1
#
_entry.id   AF-A0A950CHH2-F1
#
_cell.length_a   1.000
_cell.length_b   1.000
_cell.length_c   1.000
_cell.angle_alpha   90.00
_cell.angle_beta   90.00
_cell.angle_gamma   90.00
#
_symmetry.space_group_name_H-M   'P 1'
#
loop_
_entity.id
_entity.type
_entity.pdbx_description
1 polymer ?
#
loop_
_entity_poly.entity_id
_entity_poly.type
_entity_poly.pdbx_seq_one_letter_code
_entity_poly.pdbx_strand_id
1 'polypeptide(L)' 'MDEGIRLPDVSEIASWLNERCQVERIRLRNELAFIQGDRARGGPLREDLAAALKFRLAAIDEHLKGSSSGPRPL' A
#
# COMPACT_ATOMS: atom_id res chain seq x y z
N MET A 1 24.66 4.72 -31.18
CA MET A 1 23.57 3.79 -30.87
C MET A 1 22.55 4.64 -30.13
N ASP A 2 21.39 4.88 -30.71
CA ASP A 2 20.33 5.63 -30.04
C ASP A 2 19.77 4.75 -28.92
N GLU A 3 20.06 5.09 -27.68
CA GLU A 3 19.32 4.59 -26.53
C GLU A 3 17.95 5.27 -26.53
N GLY A 4 17.06 4.80 -27.42
CA GLY A 4 15.70 5.29 -27.48
C GLY A 4 15.01 5.11 -26.13
N ILE A 5 14.36 6.17 -25.63
CA ILE A 5 13.57 6.12 -24.40
C ILE A 5 12.46 5.09 -24.59
N ARG A 6 12.55 3.95 -23.90
CA ARG A 6 11.50 2.93 -23.89
C ARG A 6 10.39 3.35 -22.92
N LEU A 7 9.18 3.51 -23.43
CA LEU A 7 8.01 3.65 -22.59
C LEU A 7 7.61 2.28 -22.01
N PRO A 8 7.25 2.22 -20.71
CA PRO A 8 6.78 0.98 -20.11
C PRO A 8 5.42 0.59 -20.68
N ASP A 9 5.17 -0.70 -20.79
CA ASP A 9 3.85 -1.21 -21.16
C ASP A 9 2.88 -1.24 -19.97
N VAL A 10 1.61 -1.55 -20.26
CA VAL A 10 0.54 -1.57 -19.25
C VAL A 10 0.81 -2.60 -18.14
N SER A 11 1.47 -3.72 -18.47
CA SER A 11 1.82 -4.77 -17.50
C SER A 11 2.90 -4.28 -16.54
N GLU A 12 3.93 -3.62 -17.07
CA GLU A 12 4.99 -3.00 -16.28
C GLU A 12 4.43 -1.91 -15.35
N ILE A 13 3.55 -1.05 -15.87
CA ILE A 13 2.88 -0.01 -15.06
C ILE A 13 2.03 -0.65 -13.95
N ALA A 14 1.28 -1.71 -14.25
CA ALA A 14 0.48 -2.42 -13.26
C ALA A 14 1.35 -3.08 -12.18
N SER A 15 2.49 -3.68 -12.56
CA SER A 15 3.45 -4.26 -11.60
C SER A 15 4.01 -3.20 -10.67
N TRP A 16 4.46 -2.07 -11.20
CA TRP A 16 4.99 -0.97 -10.39
C TRP A 16 3.92 -0.40 -9.45
N LEU A 17 2.67 -0.32 -9.90
CA LEU A 17 1.57 0.13 -9.06
C LEU A 17 1.34 -0.85 -7.90
N ASN A 18 1.37 -2.16 -8.16
CA ASN A 18 1.23 -3.19 -7.14
C ASN A 18 2.38 -3.12 -6.11
N GLU A 19 3.63 -3.01 -6.56
CA GLU A 19 4.78 -2.81 -5.68
C GLU A 19 4.62 -1.57 -4.78
N ARG A 20 4.19 -0.45 -5.36
CA ARG A 20 3.93 0.78 -4.60
C ARG A 20 2.81 0.59 -3.57
N CYS A 21 1.74 -0.12 -3.92
CA CYS A 21 0.67 -0.47 -2.99
C CYS A 21 1.18 -1.33 -1.83
N GLN A 22 2.04 -2.32 -2.09
CA GLN A 22 2.63 -3.15 -1.03
C GLN A 22 3.51 -2.33 -0.08
N VAL A 23 4.34 -1.43 -0.61
CA VAL A 23 5.19 -0.53 0.20
C VAL A 23 4.33 0.37 1.08
N GLU A 24 3.31 1.01 0.51
CA GLU A 24 2.41 1.89 1.25
C GLU A 24 1.61 1.11 2.31
N ARG A 25 1.18 -0.11 2.01
CA ARG A 25 0.53 -1.01 2.96
C ARG A 25 1.41 -1.26 4.19
N ILE A 26 2.68 -1.57 3.99
CA ILE A 26 3.65 -1.80 5.08
C ILE A 26 3.81 -0.51 5.90
N ARG A 27 3.97 0.64 5.24
CA ARG A 27 4.10 1.95 5.89
C ARG A 27 2.92 2.24 6.80
N LEU A 28 1.69 2.08 6.32
CA LEU A 28 0.46 2.32 7.09
C LEU A 28 0.32 1.38 8.29
N ARG A 29 0.69 0.09 8.14
CA ARG A 29 0.67 -0.87 9.26
C ARG A 29 1.68 -0.48 10.34
N ASN A 30 2.86 -0.04 9.95
CA ASN A 30 3.89 0.42 10.90
C ASN A 30 3.44 1.69 11.63
N GLU A 31 2.81 2.63 10.91
CA GLU A 31 2.29 3.87 11.50
C GLU A 31 1.17 3.59 12.51
N LEU A 32 0.26 2.66 12.19
CA LEU A 32 -0.76 2.19 13.14
C LEU A 32 -0.14 1.51 14.37
N ALA A 33 0.85 0.64 14.17
CA ALA A 33 1.56 -0.02 15.27
C ALA A 33 2.27 1.00 16.18
N PHE A 34 2.86 2.05 15.59
CA PHE A 34 3.47 3.14 16.35
C PHE A 34 2.43 3.88 17.21
N ILE A 35 1.29 4.27 16.63
CA ILE A 35 0.21 4.96 17.38
C ILE A 35 -0.30 4.08 18.53
N GLN A 36 -0.46 2.78 18.30
CA GLN A 36 -0.88 1.84 19.33
C GLN A 36 0.17 1.72 20.45
N GLY A 37 1.45 1.62 20.08
CA GLY A 37 2.57 1.56 21.00
C GLY A 37 2.75 2.85 21.82
N ASP A 38 2.54 4.02 21.21
CA ASP A 38 2.58 5.33 21.87
C ASP A 38 1.45 5.43 22.90
N ARG A 39 0.21 5.09 22.51
CA ARG A 39 -0.95 5.03 23.42
C ARG A 39 -0.71 4.10 24.62
N ALA A 40 -0.13 2.92 24.39
CA ALA A 40 0.16 1.95 25.46
C ALA A 40 1.16 2.49 26.50
N ARG A 41 1.98 3.49 26.15
CA ARG A 41 2.93 4.14 27.06
C ARG A 41 2.39 5.43 27.69
N GLY A 42 1.10 5.72 27.53
CA GLY A 42 0.47 6.95 28.02
C GLY A 42 0.61 8.15 27.08
N GLY A 43 1.00 7.92 25.82
CA GLY A 43 1.02 8.94 24.78
C GLY A 43 -0.38 9.46 24.43
N PRO A 44 -0.47 10.57 23.66
CA PRO A 44 -1.72 11.22 23.34
C PRO A 44 -2.65 10.32 22.52
N LEU A 45 -3.96 10.50 22.73
CA LEU A 45 -4.98 9.82 21.95
C LEU A 45 -5.01 10.38 20.53
N ARG A 46 -4.75 9.54 19.52
CA ARG A 46 -4.75 9.92 18.10
C ARG A 46 -5.79 9.13 17.31
N GLU A 47 -7.01 9.06 17.81
CA GLU A 47 -8.06 8.20 17.24
C GLU A 47 -8.48 8.59 15.82
N ASP A 48 -8.58 9.89 15.53
CA ASP A 48 -8.90 10.37 14.18
C ASP A 48 -7.82 9.96 13.16
N LEU A 49 -6.54 10.09 13.53
CA LEU A 49 -5.42 9.66 12.70
C LEU A 49 -5.44 8.14 12.51
N ALA A 50 -5.66 7.38 13.59
CA ALA A 50 -5.76 5.92 13.51
C ALA A 50 -6.93 5.46 12.61
N ALA A 51 -8.07 6.14 12.67
CA ALA A 51 -9.22 5.87 11.82
C ALA A 51 -8.90 6.16 10.34
N ALA A 52 -8.27 7.30 10.04
CA ALA A 52 -7.86 7.65 8.69
C ALA A 52 -6.84 6.65 8.09
N LEU A 53 -5.86 6.21 8.90
CA LEU A 53 -4.88 5.20 8.49
C LEU A 53 -5.52 3.84 8.23
N LYS A 54 -6.46 3.41 9.09
CA LYS A 54 -7.23 2.17 8.89
C LYS A 54 -8.06 2.22 7.61
N PHE A 55 -8.73 3.34 7.34
CA PHE A 55 -9.50 3.53 6.11
C PHE A 55 -8.61 3.42 4.86
N ARG A 56 -7.46 4.11 4.86
CA ARG A 56 -6.49 4.02 3.75
C ARG A 56 -5.93 2.60 3.57
N LEU A 57 -5.62 1.92 4.68
CA LEU A 57 -5.13 0.55 4.65
C LEU A 57 -6.16 -0.40 4.04
N ALA A 58 -7.43 -0.27 4.42
CA ALA A 58 -8.52 -1.07 3.87
C ALA A 58 -8.69 -0.86 2.35
N ALA A 59 -8.59 0.39 1.86
CA ALA A 59 -8.63 0.68 0.44
C ALA A 59 -7.48 0.03 -0.35
N ILE A 60 -6.26 0.03 0.21
CA ILE A 60 -5.10 -0.62 -0.40
C ILE A 60 -5.24 -2.14 -0.37
N ASP A 61 -5.70 -2.71 0.75
CA ASP A 61 -5.96 -4.15 0.86
C ASP A 61 -6.99 -4.61 -0.18
N GLU A 62 -8.04 -3.82 -0.43
CA GLU A 62 -9.05 -4.12 -1.44
C GLU A 62 -8.47 -4.09 -2.86
N HIS A 63 -7.67 -3.06 -3.18
CA HIS A 63 -6.99 -2.97 -4.46
C HIS A 63 -6.05 -4.16 -4.71
N LEU A 64 -5.27 -4.54 -3.70
CA LEU A 64 -4.33 -5.67 -3.79
C LEU A 64 -5.03 -7.03 -3.91
N LYS A 65 -6.19 -7.21 -3.26
CA LYS A 65 -7.03 -8.40 -3.45
C LYS A 65 -7.55 -8.49 -4.89
N GLY A 66 -8.06 -7.39 -5.45
CA GLY A 66 -8.49 -7.33 -6.85
C GLY A 66 -7.37 -7.71 -7.83
N SER A 67 -6.15 -7.24 -7.58
CA SER A 67 -4.97 -7.53 -8.40
C SER A 67 -4.47 -8.98 -8.31
N SER A 68 -4.90 -9.77 -7.31
CA SER A 68 -4.57 -11.20 -7.20
C SER A 68 -5.40 -12.12 -8.11
N SER A 69 -6.38 -11.56 -8.84
CA SER A 69 -7.27 -12.27 -9.77
C SER A 69 -6.90 -12.13 -11.25
N GLY A 70 -5.60 -11.98 -11.55
CA GLY A 70 -5.09 -12.11 -12.92
C GLY A 70 -5.27 -13.54 -13.46
N PRO A 71 -5.41 -13.73 -14.80
CA PRO A 71 -5.76 -15.02 -15.38
C PRO A 71 -4.68 -16.06 -15.03
N ARG A 72 -5.11 -17.20 -14.50
CA ARG A 72 -4.22 -18.38 -14.42
C ARG A 72 -3.89 -18.78 -15.86
N PRO A 73 -2.61 -18.94 -16.22
CA PRO A 73 -2.28 -19.56 -17.50
C PRO A 73 -2.87 -20.98 -17.50
N LEU A 74 -3.60 -21.30 -18.57
CA LEU A 74 -4.00 -22.67 -18.91
C LEU A 74 -2.76 -23.46 -19.37
#